data_AF-A0A2S9YE28-F1
#
_entry.id   AF-A0A2S9YE28-F1
#
_cell.length_a   1.000
_cell.length_b   1.000
_cell.length_c   1.000
_cell.angle_alpha   90.00
_cell.angle_beta   90.00
_cell.angle_gamma   90.00
#
_symmetry.space_group_name_H-M   'P 1'
#
loop_
_entity.id
_entity.type
_entity.pdbx_description
1 polymer ?
#
loop_
_entity_poly.entity_id
_entity_poly.type
_entity_poly.pdbx_seq_one_letter_code
_entity_poly.pdbx_strand_id
1 'polypeptide(L)'
;MANESDSPEFPELREVSSVHDGALETVELRGNAVSPGLAIGPAYVVDRREVNIPRTHIEREAVDEELLRFRVALRGAQDQLEAIKGRLTHGEHRQILKAQQMMLRDPDLIQRTEALIKADLINAEWAVSRSVDEIRETLAKATDRMFRERQFDVAFMGERLITTLGGEERDAITPPEGSVVVAHDLSPADTAQLARYQVTGLVTEEGGQTSHTAIIARALQMPAVVGVDDLLEAVETGDLVIVDGVHGLVHVRPSPAQIDALELEVERYVAFEQKIHKEHALPAQTFDGETVHLRANLALDEEIDAARHSGAEGVGLYRTEFMFMNRENAPSEEEHYRSAKALLQRWAPYPVRIRTFDLGSDKQCPSLSTGEVEANPAMGLRSMRLALRRREEFLAQLRGLLRAALHGPLQIMLPLVSGLEELAAGREAFNEARAQLVDQGMPHAAHVSVGVMIEVPSAAVIADLLARHVDFMSIGSNDLIQYTLAIDRENDDVNYLYEPLHPAILRMIKLTCDAGAKAGIPVSLCGEMAADPRYTWVLVGLGLRELSMQASAIPVVKNIIRSSSLDEMEALAAAVLESETGDHARRLVLDQISERFGEHLQHTAGLSPDDDEQARISAVGRSFAEA
;
A
#
# COMPACT_ATOMS: atom_id res chain seq x y z
N MET A 1 -30.12 2.60 78.14
CA MET A 1 -28.75 3.13 78.25
C MET A 1 -28.02 2.60 77.02
N ALA A 2 -28.13 3.26 75.88
CA ALA A 2 -27.47 4.52 75.48
C ALA A 2 -26.07 4.26 74.85
N ASN A 3 -25.88 4.93 73.70
CA ASN A 3 -24.66 5.23 72.92
C ASN A 3 -24.20 4.20 71.88
N GLU A 4 -24.37 4.45 70.57
CA GLU A 4 -23.76 5.45 69.63
C GLU A 4 -22.63 4.76 68.84
N SER A 5 -22.75 4.48 67.53
CA SER A 5 -22.79 5.33 66.31
C SER A 5 -21.40 5.56 65.71
N ASP A 6 -21.15 4.99 64.52
CA ASP A 6 -20.63 5.71 63.34
C ASP A 6 -20.53 4.77 62.14
N SER A 7 -21.44 4.95 61.17
CA SER A 7 -21.33 4.43 59.80
C SER A 7 -21.38 5.67 58.90
N PRO A 8 -20.44 5.87 57.98
CA PRO A 8 -20.46 7.07 57.13
C PRO A 8 -21.62 6.98 56.13
N GLU A 9 -22.44 8.03 56.14
CA GLU A 9 -23.52 8.30 55.19
C GLU A 9 -22.96 8.38 53.76
N PHE A 10 -23.55 7.61 52.85
CA PHE A 10 -23.46 7.88 51.41
C PHE A 10 -24.38 9.08 51.11
N PRO A 11 -23.90 10.12 50.40
CA PRO A 11 -24.75 11.23 50.04
C PRO A 11 -25.85 10.75 49.07
N GLU A 12 -27.10 10.98 49.46
CA GLU A 12 -28.29 10.83 48.62
C GLU A 12 -28.08 11.58 47.30
N LEU A 13 -28.10 10.83 46.20
CA LEU A 13 -28.22 11.37 44.84
C LEU A 13 -29.54 12.13 44.76
N ARG A 14 -29.43 13.47 44.77
CA ARG A 14 -30.53 14.35 44.39
C ARG A 14 -30.98 13.99 42.98
N GLU A 15 -32.24 13.59 42.86
CA GLU A 15 -32.98 13.60 41.60
C GLU A 15 -32.82 14.99 40.95
N VAL A 16 -32.07 15.03 39.85
CA VAL A 16 -32.16 16.13 38.89
C VAL A 16 -32.99 15.62 37.72
N SER A 17 -34.11 16.32 37.55
CA SER A 17 -35.13 16.17 36.54
C SER A 17 -34.64 15.86 35.13
N SER A 18 -35.35 14.92 34.51
CA SER A 18 -35.52 14.72 33.06
C SER A 18 -35.54 16.02 32.23
N VAL A 19 -34.59 16.18 31.30
CA VAL A 19 -34.66 16.74 29.91
C VAL A 19 -33.23 16.54 29.34
N HIS A 20 -32.92 15.70 28.34
CA HIS A 20 -33.31 15.72 26.94
C HIS A 20 -33.21 14.30 26.36
N ASP A 21 -34.30 13.82 25.78
CA ASP A 21 -34.33 12.65 24.92
C ASP A 21 -33.91 13.11 23.52
N GLY A 22 -32.67 12.82 23.17
CA GLY A 22 -32.08 13.05 21.87
C GLY A 22 -31.04 11.96 21.68
N ALA A 23 -31.49 10.75 21.35
CA ALA A 23 -30.59 9.65 21.03
C ALA A 23 -29.68 10.11 19.87
N LEU A 24 -28.43 10.46 20.20
CA LEU A 24 -27.42 10.76 19.22
C LEU A 24 -27.22 9.51 18.36
N GLU A 25 -27.34 9.67 17.05
CA GLU A 25 -27.24 8.59 16.07
C GLU A 25 -25.86 7.92 16.20
N THR A 26 -25.85 6.59 16.23
CA THR A 26 -24.61 5.80 16.11
C THR A 26 -24.10 5.97 14.69
N VAL A 27 -22.85 6.40 14.55
CA VAL A 27 -22.23 6.65 13.24
C VAL A 27 -21.10 5.65 13.05
N GLU A 28 -21.06 5.03 11.88
CA GLU A 28 -19.95 4.19 11.43
C GLU A 28 -19.18 4.95 10.35
N LEU A 29 -17.88 5.09 10.57
CA LEU A 29 -16.97 5.75 9.64
C LEU A 29 -15.91 4.74 9.18
N ARG A 30 -15.46 4.86 7.94
CA ARG A 30 -14.50 3.94 7.33
C ARG A 30 -13.22 4.69 6.97
N GLY A 31 -12.09 4.05 7.20
CA GLY A 31 -10.78 4.50 6.74
C GLY A 31 -9.82 3.35 6.54
N ASN A 32 -8.53 3.65 6.54
CA ASN A 32 -7.47 2.69 6.34
C ASN A 32 -6.98 2.11 7.67
N ALA A 33 -7.19 0.81 7.88
CA ALA A 33 -6.56 0.07 8.95
C ALA A 33 -5.03 0.14 8.84
N VAL A 34 -4.35 0.69 9.85
CA VAL A 34 -2.88 0.78 9.86
C VAL A 34 -2.24 -0.04 10.95
N SER A 35 -2.91 -0.23 12.08
CA SER A 35 -2.42 -1.03 13.19
C SER A 35 -3.59 -1.83 13.77
N PRO A 36 -3.50 -3.18 13.79
CA PRO A 36 -4.62 -4.04 14.17
C PRO A 36 -4.93 -4.02 15.66
N GLY A 37 -6.19 -4.33 15.98
CA GLY A 37 -6.72 -4.48 17.34
C GLY A 37 -7.98 -3.65 17.56
N LEU A 38 -8.53 -3.75 18.77
CA LEU A 38 -9.72 -3.00 19.17
C LEU A 38 -9.34 -2.00 20.26
N ALA A 39 -9.66 -0.73 20.06
CA ALA A 39 -9.59 0.27 21.12
C ALA A 39 -10.99 0.76 21.43
N ILE A 40 -11.32 0.84 22.71
CA ILE A 40 -12.58 1.42 23.19
C ILE A 40 -12.22 2.49 24.20
N GLY A 41 -12.73 3.69 24.01
CA GLY A 41 -12.47 4.77 24.93
C GLY A 41 -13.22 6.05 24.58
N PRO A 42 -13.25 7.03 25.51
CA PRO A 42 -13.73 8.35 25.20
C PRO A 42 -12.81 9.01 24.17
N ALA A 43 -13.39 9.67 23.17
CA ALA A 43 -12.66 10.44 22.18
C ALA A 43 -12.00 11.65 22.84
N TYR A 44 -10.75 11.90 22.49
CA TYR A 44 -10.02 13.12 22.76
C TYR A 44 -9.69 13.78 21.42
N VAL A 45 -10.47 14.80 21.08
CA VAL A 45 -10.37 15.46 19.78
C VAL A 45 -9.25 16.49 19.81
N VAL A 46 -8.26 16.31 18.93
CA VAL A 46 -7.18 17.25 18.66
C VAL A 46 -7.54 17.98 17.37
N ASP A 47 -8.43 18.96 17.48
CA ASP A 47 -8.77 19.83 16.34
C ASP A 47 -7.73 20.96 16.23
N ARG A 48 -6.98 20.92 15.13
CA ARG A 48 -5.97 21.93 14.78
C ARG A 48 -6.24 22.54 13.40
N ARG A 49 -7.46 22.38 12.86
CA ARG A 49 -7.74 22.61 11.44
C ARG A 49 -7.55 24.03 10.95
N GLU A 50 -7.50 25.04 11.82
CA GLU A 50 -7.13 26.38 11.40
C GLU A 50 -6.35 27.10 12.50
N VAL A 51 -5.07 27.43 12.24
CA VAL A 51 -4.51 28.61 12.88
C VAL A 51 -5.31 29.77 12.33
N ASN A 52 -6.27 30.27 13.09
CA ASN A 52 -7.01 31.46 12.70
C ASN A 52 -6.01 32.62 12.74
N ILE A 53 -5.53 33.06 11.58
CA ILE A 53 -4.53 34.14 11.49
C ILE A 53 -5.31 35.45 11.43
N PRO A 54 -5.49 36.20 12.52
CA PRO A 54 -6.12 37.50 12.43
C PRO A 54 -5.25 38.41 11.57
N ARG A 55 -5.81 38.92 10.47
CA ARG A 55 -5.16 40.00 9.72
C ARG A 55 -5.18 41.25 10.58
N THR A 56 -3.99 41.67 11.04
CA THR A 56 -3.83 42.93 11.77
C THR A 56 -3.00 43.89 10.93
N HIS A 57 -3.36 45.17 11.01
CA HIS A 57 -2.57 46.23 10.39
C HIS A 57 -1.49 46.68 11.36
N ILE A 58 -0.27 46.81 10.84
CA ILE A 58 0.88 47.33 11.58
C ILE A 58 1.12 48.80 11.22
N GLU A 59 1.58 49.59 12.19
CA GLU A 59 2.02 50.96 11.92
C GLU A 59 3.36 50.96 11.16
N ARG A 60 3.64 52.02 10.40
CA ARG A 60 4.87 52.10 9.57
C ARG A 60 6.15 51.99 10.40
N GLU A 61 6.11 52.49 11.63
CA GLU A 61 7.21 52.46 12.58
C GLU A 61 7.48 51.06 13.13
N ALA A 62 6.49 50.16 13.08
CA ALA A 62 6.58 48.77 13.56
C ALA A 62 7.06 47.78 12.48
N VAL A 63 7.26 48.22 11.24
CA VAL A 63 7.68 47.37 10.12
C VAL A 63 9.02 46.68 10.39
N ASP A 64 10.01 47.40 10.93
CA ASP A 64 11.32 46.83 11.22
C ASP A 64 11.28 45.78 12.36
N GLU A 65 10.38 45.97 13.34
CA GLU A 65 10.12 45.02 14.41
C GLU A 65 9.43 43.77 13.87
N GLU A 66 8.45 43.93 12.98
CA GLU A 66 7.74 42.82 12.35
C GLU A 66 8.65 41.98 11.45
N LEU A 67 9.53 42.63 10.68
CA LEU A 67 10.55 41.96 9.87
C LEU A 67 11.55 41.19 10.75
N LEU A 68 11.90 41.73 11.91
CA LEU A 68 12.74 41.03 12.88
C LEU A 68 12.02 39.81 13.45
N ARG A 69 10.74 39.93 13.82
CA ARG A 69 9.89 38.82 14.31
C ARG A 69 9.81 37.70 13.29
N PHE A 70 9.56 38.03 12.02
CA PHE A 70 9.60 37.08 10.90
C PHE A 70 10.94 36.34 10.79
N ARG A 71 12.06 37.07 10.79
CA ARG A 71 13.40 36.46 10.66
C ARG A 71 13.77 35.58 11.86
N VAL A 72 13.33 35.93 13.06
CA VAL A 72 13.53 35.12 14.27
C VAL A 72 12.75 33.81 14.17
N ALA A 73 11.47 33.86 13.77
CA ALA A 73 10.66 32.66 13.59
C ALA A 73 11.19 31.75 12.46
N LEU A 74 11.65 32.34 11.36
CA LEU A 74 12.28 31.61 10.27
C LEU A 74 13.52 30.84 10.75
N ARG A 75 14.36 31.48 11.58
CA ARG A 75 15.55 30.84 12.16
C ARG A 75 15.16 29.74 13.15
N GLY A 76 14.15 29.97 13.99
CA GLY A 76 13.61 28.97 14.91
C GLY A 76 13.08 27.72 14.20
N ALA A 77 12.32 27.90 13.10
CA ALA A 77 11.82 26.79 12.29
C ALA A 77 12.96 25.98 11.65
N GLN A 78 14.01 26.66 11.16
CA GLN A 78 15.21 26.01 10.61
C GLN A 78 15.97 25.18 11.65
N ASP A 79 16.16 25.72 12.85
CA ASP A 79 16.88 25.05 13.94
C ASP A 79 16.14 23.80 14.43
N GLN A 80 14.80 23.85 14.50
CA GLN A 80 13.97 22.68 14.84
C GLN A 80 14.09 21.56 13.79
N LEU A 81 14.06 21.88 12.49
CA LEU A 81 14.24 20.88 11.44
C LEU A 81 15.64 20.26 11.47
N GLU A 82 16.67 21.05 11.78
CA GLU A 82 18.03 20.54 11.95
C GLU A 82 18.12 19.56 13.13
N ALA A 83 17.47 19.87 14.25
CA ALA A 83 17.40 18.99 15.41
C ALA A 83 16.68 17.66 15.13
N ILE A 84 15.59 17.69 14.34
CA ILE A 84 14.87 16.48 13.90
C ILE A 84 15.74 15.65 12.95
N LYS A 85 16.37 16.30 11.97
CA LYS A 85 17.30 15.65 11.02
C LYS A 85 18.48 14.97 11.71
N GLY A 86 18.98 15.56 12.80
CA GLY A 86 20.08 15.01 13.60
C GLY A 86 19.74 13.71 14.34
N ARG A 87 18.45 13.44 14.60
CA ARG A 87 17.98 12.22 15.30
C ARG A 87 17.68 11.04 14.36
N LEU A 88 17.71 11.26 13.04
CA LEU A 88 17.36 10.24 12.04
C LEU A 88 18.60 9.63 11.37
N THR A 89 18.76 8.31 11.50
CA THR A 89 19.86 7.51 10.95
C THR A 89 19.53 6.96 9.55
N HIS A 90 19.47 7.86 8.56
CA HIS A 90 19.35 7.60 7.10
C HIS A 90 17.95 7.14 6.62
N GLY A 91 17.62 7.45 5.35
CA GLY A 91 16.32 7.12 4.70
C GLY A 91 15.71 8.27 3.86
N GLU A 92 14.63 7.99 3.14
CA GLU A 92 13.84 8.96 2.33
C GLU A 92 13.38 10.16 3.16
N HIS A 93 13.01 9.96 4.43
CA HIS A 93 12.61 11.01 5.36
C HIS A 93 13.68 12.10 5.55
N ARG A 94 14.98 11.75 5.46
CA ARG A 94 16.06 12.74 5.54
C ARG A 94 16.16 13.58 4.28
N GLN A 95 15.74 13.05 3.12
CA GLN A 95 15.68 13.81 1.87
C GLN A 95 14.50 14.79 1.86
N ILE A 96 13.34 14.38 2.37
CA ILE A 96 12.16 15.25 2.55
C ILE A 96 12.50 16.43 3.46
N LEU A 97 13.10 16.17 4.63
CA LEU A 97 13.52 17.24 5.56
C LEU A 97 14.58 18.17 4.94
N LYS A 98 15.44 17.65 4.05
CA LYS A 98 16.40 18.47 3.30
C LYS A 98 15.70 19.37 2.29
N ALA A 99 14.68 18.88 1.59
CA ALA A 99 13.88 19.67 0.66
C ALA A 99 13.12 20.79 1.40
N GLN A 100 12.47 20.48 2.52
CA GLN A 100 11.80 21.46 3.39
C GLN A 100 12.80 22.51 3.92
N GLN A 101 14.02 22.12 4.30
CA GLN A 101 15.06 23.06 4.73
C GLN A 101 15.52 23.98 3.59
N MET A 102 15.56 23.49 2.35
CA MET A 102 15.90 24.31 1.18
C MET A 102 14.79 25.32 0.87
N MET A 103 13.52 24.92 0.99
CA MET A 103 12.38 25.82 0.79
C MET A 103 12.32 26.93 1.87
N LEU A 104 12.62 26.63 3.15
CA LEU A 104 12.72 27.68 4.20
C LEU A 104 13.89 28.65 3.99
N ARG A 105 14.82 28.32 3.10
CA ARG A 105 15.95 29.18 2.71
C ARG A 105 15.72 29.86 1.36
N ASP A 106 14.59 29.61 0.72
CA ASP A 106 14.29 30.13 -0.59
C ASP A 106 14.19 31.67 -0.54
N PRO A 107 15.05 32.38 -1.29
CA PRO A 107 15.00 33.83 -1.37
C PRO A 107 13.64 34.37 -1.82
N ASP A 108 12.89 33.64 -2.66
CA ASP A 108 11.60 34.08 -3.17
C ASP A 108 10.54 34.13 -2.05
N LEU A 109 10.46 33.10 -1.20
CA LEU A 109 9.55 33.08 -0.05
C LEU A 109 9.87 34.22 0.93
N ILE A 110 11.16 34.40 1.22
CA ILE A 110 11.64 35.41 2.18
C ILE A 110 11.36 36.82 1.64
N GLN A 111 11.75 37.11 0.41
CA GLN A 111 11.59 38.45 -0.17
C GLN A 111 10.13 38.82 -0.39
N ARG A 112 9.28 37.87 -0.82
CA ARG A 112 7.84 38.09 -0.96
C ARG A 112 7.18 38.42 0.38
N THR A 113 7.49 37.64 1.41
CA THR A 113 6.96 37.88 2.76
C THR A 113 7.41 39.24 3.28
N GLU A 114 8.70 39.59 3.17
CA GLU A 114 9.21 40.91 3.58
C GLU A 114 8.59 42.06 2.77
N ALA A 115 8.32 41.86 1.49
CA ALA A 115 7.68 42.86 0.63
C ALA A 115 6.22 43.09 1.03
N LEU A 116 5.47 42.02 1.32
CA LEU A 116 4.08 42.11 1.78
C LEU A 116 3.97 42.85 3.12
N ILE A 117 4.85 42.56 4.09
CA ILE A 117 4.89 43.26 5.38
C ILE A 117 5.13 44.78 5.16
N LYS A 118 6.08 45.14 4.30
CA LYS A 118 6.46 46.54 4.03
C LYS A 118 5.40 47.31 3.22
N ALA A 119 4.82 46.67 2.21
CA ALA A 119 3.93 47.32 1.26
C ALA A 119 2.49 47.41 1.79
N ASP A 120 1.98 46.31 2.35
CA ASP A 120 0.57 46.20 2.74
C ASP A 120 0.35 46.52 4.23
N LEU A 121 1.44 46.73 4.99
CA LEU A 121 1.42 47.05 6.43
C LEU A 121 0.56 46.05 7.20
N ILE A 122 0.90 44.77 7.04
CA ILE A 122 0.24 43.62 7.67
C ILE A 122 1.21 42.83 8.55
N ASN A 123 0.67 42.09 9.51
CA ASN A 123 1.45 41.21 10.38
C ASN A 123 2.11 40.04 9.63
N ALA A 124 3.20 39.53 10.20
CA ALA A 124 4.07 38.50 9.63
C ALA A 124 3.34 37.18 9.34
N GLU A 125 2.42 36.77 10.22
CA GLU A 125 1.65 35.53 10.07
C GLU A 125 0.78 35.59 8.81
N TRP A 126 0.08 36.71 8.60
CA TRP A 126 -0.76 36.92 7.41
C TRP A 126 0.08 37.08 6.14
N ALA A 127 1.24 37.74 6.23
CA ALA A 127 2.17 37.89 5.12
C ALA A 127 2.78 36.55 4.67
N VAL A 128 3.08 35.64 5.61
CA VAL A 128 3.55 34.28 5.31
C VAL A 128 2.45 33.47 4.65
N SER A 129 1.24 33.45 5.22
CA SER A 129 0.10 32.72 4.65
C SER A 129 -0.15 33.13 3.20
N ARG A 130 -0.21 34.43 2.93
CA ARG A 130 -0.41 34.94 1.57
C ARG A 130 0.74 34.59 0.62
N SER A 131 1.99 34.65 1.10
CA SER A 131 3.15 34.25 0.27
C SER A 131 3.10 32.76 -0.09
N VAL A 132 2.68 31.93 0.86
CA VAL A 132 2.54 30.47 0.69
C VAL A 132 1.41 30.15 -0.29
N ASP A 133 0.27 30.82 -0.18
CA ASP A 133 -0.86 30.65 -1.10
C ASP A 133 -0.49 31.04 -2.54
N GLU A 134 0.20 32.17 -2.73
CA GLU A 134 0.65 32.62 -4.06
C GLU A 134 1.65 31.64 -4.70
N ILE A 135 2.56 31.06 -3.90
CA ILE A 135 3.49 30.02 -4.37
C ILE A 135 2.74 28.73 -4.70
N ARG A 136 1.79 28.32 -3.84
CA ARG A 136 0.95 27.13 -4.04
C ARG A 136 0.16 27.21 -5.35
N GLU A 137 -0.48 28.34 -5.62
CA GLU A 137 -1.20 28.55 -6.87
C GLU A 137 -0.30 28.49 -8.11
N THR A 138 0.94 28.97 -7.98
CA THR A 138 1.93 28.91 -9.08
C THR A 138 2.35 27.46 -9.35
N LEU A 139 2.57 26.68 -8.29
CA LEU A 139 2.94 25.27 -8.37
C LEU A 139 1.80 24.38 -8.87
N ALA A 140 0.56 24.66 -8.47
CA ALA A 140 -0.63 23.93 -8.92
C ALA A 140 -0.86 24.07 -10.44
N LYS A 141 -0.49 25.22 -11.03
CA LYS A 141 -0.59 25.50 -12.46
C LYS A 141 0.58 24.95 -13.29
N ALA A 142 1.57 24.30 -12.65
CA ALA A 142 2.71 23.73 -13.35
C ALA A 142 2.31 22.46 -14.14
N THR A 143 2.84 22.32 -15.35
CA THR A 143 2.64 21.14 -16.21
C THR A 143 3.34 19.90 -15.65
N ASP A 144 4.44 20.09 -14.92
CA ASP A 144 5.19 19.01 -14.26
C ASP A 144 4.47 18.50 -13.00
N ARG A 145 4.31 17.18 -12.90
CA ARG A 145 3.72 16.50 -11.74
C ARG A 145 4.54 16.71 -10.47
N MET A 146 5.87 16.76 -10.56
CA MET A 146 6.74 17.00 -9.40
C MET A 146 6.48 18.37 -8.77
N PHE A 147 6.20 19.40 -9.57
CA PHE A 147 5.88 20.74 -9.05
C PHE A 147 4.49 20.76 -8.40
N ARG A 148 3.52 20.01 -8.91
CA ARG A 148 2.20 19.88 -8.28
C ARG A 148 2.27 19.15 -6.93
N GLU A 149 3.07 18.09 -6.82
CA GLU A 149 3.24 17.35 -5.55
C GLU A 149 3.92 18.22 -4.47
N ARG A 150 4.82 19.14 -4.86
CA ARG A 150 5.46 20.10 -3.93
C ARG A 150 4.52 21.15 -3.34
N GLN A 151 3.29 21.27 -3.84
CA GLN A 151 2.31 22.22 -3.29
C GLN A 151 1.99 21.93 -1.82
N PHE A 152 1.96 20.65 -1.45
CA PHE A 152 1.68 20.17 -0.10
C PHE A 152 2.86 20.46 0.84
N ASP A 153 4.10 20.29 0.35
CA ASP A 153 5.31 20.64 1.10
C ASP A 153 5.36 22.12 1.46
N VAL A 154 4.98 22.99 0.50
CA VAL A 154 4.95 24.45 0.71
C VAL A 154 3.89 24.85 1.72
N ALA A 155 2.70 24.24 1.67
CA ALA A 155 1.64 24.47 2.64
C ALA A 155 2.06 24.07 4.06
N PHE A 156 2.62 22.87 4.21
CA PHE A 156 3.10 22.34 5.49
C PHE A 156 4.18 23.23 6.13
N MET A 157 5.11 23.78 5.31
CA MET A 157 6.08 24.72 5.84
C MET A 157 5.47 26.05 6.27
N GLY A 158 4.50 26.55 5.50
CA GLY A 158 3.80 27.79 5.79
C GLY A 158 3.15 27.73 7.18
N GLU A 159 2.39 26.67 7.42
CA GLU A 159 1.75 26.40 8.71
C GLU A 159 2.76 26.34 9.86
N ARG A 160 3.91 25.70 9.64
CA ARG A 160 4.99 25.61 10.64
C ARG A 160 5.61 26.97 10.95
N LEU A 161 5.83 27.81 9.95
CA LEU A 161 6.31 29.18 10.10
C LEU A 161 5.31 30.05 10.87
N ILE A 162 4.03 29.95 10.51
CA ILE A 162 2.92 30.66 11.17
C ILE A 162 2.81 30.22 12.63
N THR A 163 2.90 28.91 12.91
CA THR A 163 2.94 28.39 14.29
C THR A 163 4.10 28.98 15.08
N THR A 164 5.30 29.04 14.47
CA THR A 164 6.49 29.56 15.16
C THR A 164 6.37 31.07 15.44
N LEU A 165 5.63 31.79 14.58
CA LEU A 165 5.34 33.22 14.73
C LEU A 165 4.28 33.51 15.81
N GLY A 166 3.26 32.65 15.91
CA GLY A 166 2.15 32.82 16.85
C GLY A 166 2.56 32.76 18.33
N GLY A 167 3.76 32.25 18.65
CA GLY A 167 4.30 32.26 20.02
C GLY A 167 3.54 31.40 21.04
N GLU A 168 2.43 30.78 20.65
CA GLU A 168 1.71 29.82 21.47
C GLU A 168 2.59 28.57 21.61
N GLU A 169 3.06 28.32 22.83
CA GLU A 169 3.29 26.94 23.26
C GLU A 169 1.96 26.22 23.02
N ARG A 170 1.88 25.50 21.88
CA ARG A 170 0.77 24.60 21.56
C ARG A 170 0.39 23.88 22.85
N ASP A 171 -0.86 24.03 23.29
CA ASP A 171 -1.33 23.38 24.52
C ASP A 171 -0.85 21.93 24.51
N ALA A 172 -0.14 21.54 25.57
CA ALA A 172 0.45 20.22 25.65
C ALA A 172 -0.67 19.19 25.48
N ILE A 173 -0.56 18.34 24.45
CA ILE A 173 -1.52 17.25 24.25
C ILE A 173 -1.46 16.38 25.51
N THR A 174 -2.53 16.42 26.29
CA THR A 174 -2.65 15.77 27.61
C THR A 174 -3.93 14.91 27.62
N PRO A 175 -3.96 13.86 26.78
CA PRO A 175 -5.13 13.00 26.69
C PRO A 175 -5.33 12.26 28.02
N PRO A 176 -6.59 12.12 28.49
CA PRO A 176 -6.90 11.29 29.65
C PRO A 176 -6.44 9.84 29.46
N GLU A 177 -6.17 9.15 30.58
CA GLU A 177 -5.86 7.71 30.55
C GLU A 177 -7.04 6.94 29.93
N GLY A 178 -6.76 6.05 28.97
CA GLY A 178 -7.79 5.24 28.31
C GLY A 178 -8.52 5.90 27.14
N SER A 179 -8.16 7.13 26.73
CA SER A 179 -8.84 7.82 25.64
C SER A 179 -8.38 7.38 24.24
N VAL A 180 -9.27 7.51 23.25
CA VAL A 180 -8.97 7.40 21.82
C VAL A 180 -8.65 8.78 21.27
N VAL A 181 -7.48 8.95 20.66
CA VAL A 181 -7.09 10.24 20.07
C VAL A 181 -7.69 10.36 18.67
N VAL A 182 -8.40 11.46 18.43
CA VAL A 182 -9.06 11.75 17.15
C VAL A 182 -8.50 13.07 16.62
N ALA A 183 -7.93 13.10 15.42
CA ALA A 183 -7.26 14.30 14.89
C ALA A 183 -7.42 14.44 13.37
N HIS A 184 -7.13 15.61 12.82
CA HIS A 184 -7.07 15.77 11.36
C HIS A 184 -5.79 15.11 10.82
N ASP A 185 -4.65 15.51 11.36
CA ASP A 185 -3.34 14.86 11.17
C ASP A 185 -2.54 14.95 12.48
N LEU A 186 -1.53 14.09 12.63
CA LEU A 186 -0.60 14.11 13.77
C LEU A 186 0.84 14.21 13.29
N SER A 187 1.53 15.27 13.72
CA SER A 187 2.95 15.41 13.41
C SER A 187 3.80 14.40 14.22
N PRO A 188 5.02 14.05 13.77
CA PRO A 188 5.91 13.16 14.52
C PRO A 188 6.20 13.61 15.96
N ALA A 189 6.12 14.92 16.23
CA ALA A 189 6.28 15.46 17.57
C ALA A 189 5.06 15.19 18.45
N ASP A 190 3.85 15.28 17.89
CA ASP A 190 2.60 15.00 18.58
C ASP A 190 2.50 13.51 18.92
N THR A 191 2.79 12.63 17.96
CA THR A 191 2.76 11.18 18.20
C THR A 191 3.81 10.73 19.22
N ALA A 192 4.98 11.36 19.26
CA ALA A 192 5.99 11.09 20.28
C ALA A 192 5.62 11.62 21.69
N GLN A 193 4.78 12.66 21.77
CA GLN A 193 4.19 13.09 23.04
C GLN A 193 3.09 12.14 23.48
N LEU A 194 2.23 11.71 22.57
CA LEU A 194 1.16 10.73 22.80
C LEU A 194 1.69 9.41 23.35
N ALA A 195 2.86 8.96 22.90
CA ALA A 195 3.55 7.77 23.42
C ALA A 195 3.86 7.82 24.93
N ARG A 196 3.77 8.99 25.59
CA ARG A 196 3.98 9.17 27.03
C ARG A 196 2.70 8.99 27.85
N TYR A 197 1.55 8.95 27.19
CA TYR A 197 0.24 8.80 27.80
C TYR A 197 -0.33 7.43 27.44
N GLN A 198 -1.18 6.87 28.32
CA GLN A 198 -1.82 5.57 28.06
C GLN A 198 -3.09 5.77 27.23
N VAL A 199 -2.91 6.14 25.96
CA VAL A 199 -3.99 6.19 24.97
C VAL A 199 -4.28 4.78 24.46
N THR A 200 -5.55 4.47 24.20
CA THR A 200 -5.98 3.13 23.80
C THR A 200 -6.06 2.96 22.29
N GLY A 201 -6.28 4.03 21.54
CA GLY A 201 -6.40 4.00 20.08
C GLY A 201 -6.19 5.36 19.43
N LEU A 202 -6.05 5.35 18.10
CA LEU A 202 -5.78 6.56 17.33
C LEU A 202 -6.55 6.57 16.00
N VAL A 203 -7.17 7.70 15.68
CA VAL A 203 -7.92 7.90 14.44
C VAL A 203 -7.57 9.25 13.80
N THR A 204 -7.31 9.28 12.48
CA THR A 204 -7.05 10.54 11.75
C THR A 204 -7.85 10.70 10.45
N GLU A 205 -8.25 11.93 10.13
CA GLU A 205 -8.87 12.28 8.84
C GLU A 205 -7.91 12.13 7.67
N GLU A 206 -6.64 12.54 7.85
CA GLU A 206 -5.60 12.40 6.85
C GLU A 206 -4.61 11.27 7.19
N GLY A 207 -3.93 10.78 6.17
CA GLY A 207 -2.82 9.82 6.29
C GLY A 207 -3.07 8.52 5.55
N GLY A 208 -1.97 7.86 5.16
CA GLY A 208 -1.98 6.54 4.54
C GLY A 208 -1.21 5.50 5.37
N GLN A 209 -1.13 4.27 4.87
CA GLN A 209 -0.45 3.14 5.54
C GLN A 209 1.04 3.37 5.85
N THR A 210 1.67 4.35 5.19
CA THR A 210 3.08 4.74 5.34
C THR A 210 3.26 6.08 6.07
N SER A 211 2.17 6.68 6.56
CA SER A 211 2.25 7.93 7.33
C SER A 211 3.05 7.75 8.63
N HIS A 212 3.61 8.85 9.15
CA HIS A 212 4.32 8.85 10.42
C HIS A 212 3.45 8.31 11.57
N THR A 213 2.16 8.67 11.54
CA THR A 213 1.12 8.16 12.43
C THR A 213 0.98 6.64 12.36
N ALA A 214 0.89 6.07 11.16
CA ALA A 214 0.81 4.62 10.96
C ALA A 214 2.05 3.87 11.48
N ILE A 215 3.25 4.41 11.25
CA ILE A 215 4.50 3.79 11.71
C ILE A 215 4.56 3.73 13.24
N ILE A 216 4.19 4.82 13.91
CA ILE A 216 4.28 4.91 15.37
C ILE A 216 3.17 4.09 16.04
N ALA A 217 1.94 4.11 15.51
CA ALA A 217 0.86 3.26 16.00
C ALA A 217 1.26 1.77 15.99
N ARG A 218 1.89 1.31 14.91
CA ARG A 218 2.45 -0.05 14.81
C ARG A 218 3.56 -0.30 15.82
N ALA A 219 4.50 0.64 15.98
CA ALA A 219 5.61 0.50 16.93
C ALA A 219 5.13 0.42 18.38
N LEU A 220 4.03 1.10 18.71
CA LEU A 220 3.40 1.09 20.02
C LEU A 220 2.34 -0.01 20.19
N GLN A 221 2.08 -0.81 19.14
CA GLN A 221 1.02 -1.83 19.10
C GLN A 221 -0.35 -1.27 19.49
N MET A 222 -0.63 -0.04 19.08
CA MET A 222 -1.87 0.66 19.37
C MET A 222 -2.81 0.54 18.15
N PRO A 223 -4.08 0.12 18.33
CA PRO A 223 -5.07 0.08 17.26
C PRO A 223 -5.23 1.46 16.60
N ALA A 224 -5.19 1.50 15.27
CA ALA A 224 -5.30 2.77 14.55
C ALA A 224 -5.89 2.66 13.14
N VAL A 225 -6.69 3.67 12.80
CA VAL A 225 -7.32 3.87 11.49
C VAL A 225 -7.03 5.29 11.00
N VAL A 226 -6.58 5.46 9.75
CA VAL A 226 -6.22 6.77 9.18
C VAL A 226 -6.92 6.99 7.86
N GLY A 227 -7.11 8.24 7.43
CA GLY A 227 -7.83 8.50 6.19
C GLY A 227 -9.33 8.28 6.36
N VAL A 228 -9.90 8.69 7.51
CA VAL A 228 -11.34 8.57 7.80
C VAL A 228 -12.01 9.89 7.42
N ASP A 229 -12.76 9.89 6.33
CA ASP A 229 -13.48 11.08 5.87
C ASP A 229 -14.51 11.54 6.92
N ASP A 230 -14.68 12.86 7.07
CA ASP A 230 -15.65 13.54 7.95
C ASP A 230 -15.56 13.19 9.46
N LEU A 231 -14.43 12.60 9.91
CA LEU A 231 -14.24 12.11 11.28
C LEU A 231 -14.46 13.18 12.36
N LEU A 232 -13.86 14.35 12.20
CA LEU A 232 -13.92 15.40 13.19
C LEU A 232 -15.20 16.25 13.09
N GLU A 233 -16.03 16.04 12.05
CA GLU A 233 -17.41 16.54 12.03
C GLU A 233 -18.35 15.60 12.81
N ALA A 234 -18.05 14.31 12.82
CA ALA A 234 -18.88 13.26 13.42
C ALA A 234 -18.59 12.99 14.91
N VAL A 235 -17.37 13.30 15.40
CA VAL A 235 -16.87 12.95 16.73
C VAL A 235 -16.62 14.18 17.59
N GLU A 236 -17.17 14.20 18.81
CA GLU A 236 -16.86 15.21 19.82
C GLU A 236 -15.99 14.65 20.95
N THR A 237 -15.23 15.51 21.63
CA THR A 237 -14.45 15.10 22.81
C THR A 237 -15.39 14.57 23.90
N GLY A 238 -15.16 13.35 24.36
CA GLY A 238 -15.98 12.66 25.36
C GLY A 238 -16.92 11.60 24.78
N ASP A 239 -17.14 11.58 23.47
CA ASP A 239 -17.93 10.52 22.82
C ASP A 239 -17.25 9.17 23.00
N LEU A 240 -18.03 8.12 23.26
CA LEU A 240 -17.49 6.77 23.26
C LEU A 240 -17.18 6.35 21.82
N VAL A 241 -15.94 5.97 21.55
CA VAL A 241 -15.49 5.55 20.22
C VAL A 241 -14.87 4.16 20.29
N ILE A 242 -15.23 3.32 19.33
CA ILE A 242 -14.54 2.06 19.05
C ILE A 242 -13.68 2.26 17.80
N VAL A 243 -12.41 1.92 17.90
CA VAL A 243 -11.48 1.86 16.78
C VAL A 243 -11.22 0.40 16.46
N ASP A 244 -11.76 -0.06 15.33
CA ASP A 244 -11.46 -1.35 14.75
C ASP A 244 -10.28 -1.19 13.77
N GLY A 245 -9.07 -1.37 14.30
CA GLY A 245 -7.84 -1.34 13.53
C GLY A 245 -7.65 -2.56 12.62
N VAL A 246 -8.55 -3.55 12.67
CA VAL A 246 -8.53 -4.74 11.80
C VAL A 246 -9.26 -4.46 10.50
N HIS A 247 -10.51 -4.00 10.58
CA HIS A 247 -11.35 -3.76 9.41
C HIS A 247 -11.30 -2.32 8.89
N GLY A 248 -10.67 -1.41 9.65
CA GLY A 248 -10.57 0.00 9.28
C GLY A 248 -11.85 0.77 9.57
N LEU A 249 -12.59 0.36 10.60
CA LEU A 249 -13.88 0.94 10.98
C LEU A 249 -13.75 1.72 12.29
N VAL A 250 -14.53 2.79 12.38
CA VAL A 250 -14.62 3.65 13.57
C VAL A 250 -16.08 3.81 13.91
N HIS A 251 -16.50 3.31 15.07
CA HIS A 251 -17.87 3.42 15.53
C HIS A 251 -17.97 4.50 16.59
N VAL A 252 -18.79 5.51 16.34
CA VAL A 252 -19.01 6.67 17.20
C VAL A 252 -20.34 6.50 17.93
N ARG A 253 -20.30 6.62 19.26
CA ARG A 253 -21.44 6.39 20.16
C ARG A 253 -22.08 5.01 19.93
N PRO A 254 -21.31 3.91 20.05
CA PRO A 254 -21.80 2.56 19.83
C PRO A 254 -22.76 2.13 20.94
N SER A 255 -23.73 1.30 20.58
CA SER A 255 -24.59 0.64 21.57
C SER A 255 -23.85 -0.46 22.34
N PRO A 256 -24.27 -0.81 23.56
CA PRO A 256 -23.67 -1.92 24.32
C PRO A 256 -23.65 -3.25 23.56
N ALA A 257 -24.68 -3.54 22.77
CA ALA A 257 -24.74 -4.75 21.95
C ALA A 257 -23.69 -4.77 20.82
N GLN A 258 -23.33 -3.61 20.27
CA GLN A 258 -22.27 -3.49 19.26
C GLN A 258 -20.88 -3.66 19.90
N ILE A 259 -20.67 -3.13 21.10
CA ILE A 259 -19.43 -3.34 21.87
C ILE A 259 -19.20 -4.84 22.09
N ASP A 260 -20.18 -5.55 22.65
CA ASP A 260 -20.05 -6.99 22.94
C ASP A 260 -19.79 -7.82 21.66
N ALA A 261 -20.42 -7.46 20.55
CA ALA A 261 -20.24 -8.14 19.27
C ALA A 261 -18.83 -7.93 18.69
N LEU A 262 -18.33 -6.69 18.72
CA LEU A 262 -17.02 -6.31 18.19
C LEU A 262 -15.87 -6.84 19.06
N GLU A 263 -16.01 -6.84 20.39
CA GLU A 263 -15.03 -7.45 21.30
C GLU A 263 -14.86 -8.93 21.00
N LEU A 264 -15.96 -9.68 20.84
CA LEU A 264 -15.92 -11.09 20.50
C LEU A 264 -15.29 -11.33 19.11
N GLU A 265 -15.55 -10.45 18.14
CA GLU A 265 -14.99 -10.53 16.80
C GLU A 265 -13.49 -10.29 16.77
N VAL A 266 -12.99 -9.28 17.47
CA VAL A 266 -11.55 -9.01 17.55
C VAL A 266 -10.83 -10.07 18.37
N GLU A 267 -11.42 -10.61 19.44
CA GLU A 267 -10.85 -11.75 20.16
C GLU A 267 -10.66 -12.96 19.24
N ARG A 268 -11.66 -13.26 18.40
CA ARG A 268 -11.55 -14.31 17.37
C ARG A 268 -10.45 -14.00 16.37
N TYR A 269 -10.38 -12.77 15.85
CA TYR A 269 -9.33 -12.36 14.91
C TYR A 269 -7.92 -12.51 15.50
N VAL A 270 -7.69 -12.03 16.72
CA VAL A 270 -6.38 -12.13 17.38
C VAL A 270 -6.00 -13.60 17.63
N ALA A 271 -6.96 -14.42 18.07
CA ALA A 271 -6.73 -15.86 18.26
C ALA A 271 -6.39 -16.57 16.92
N PHE A 272 -7.08 -16.16 15.85
CA PHE A 272 -6.89 -16.66 14.49
C PHE A 272 -5.51 -16.28 13.92
N GLU A 273 -5.13 -15.00 14.00
CA GLU A 273 -3.80 -14.50 13.64
C GLU A 273 -2.70 -15.26 14.38
N GLN A 274 -2.86 -15.44 15.70
CA GLN A 274 -1.90 -16.21 16.50
C GLN A 274 -1.80 -17.68 16.08
N LYS A 275 -2.91 -18.29 15.66
CA LYS A 275 -2.95 -19.67 15.14
C LYS A 275 -2.21 -19.76 13.81
N ILE A 276 -2.54 -18.88 12.87
CA ILE A 276 -1.93 -18.83 11.55
C ILE A 276 -0.43 -18.51 11.64
N HIS A 277 -0.05 -17.60 12.53
CA HIS A 277 1.35 -17.26 12.78
C HIS A 277 2.13 -18.40 13.45
N LYS A 278 1.49 -19.39 14.08
CA LYS A 278 2.19 -20.62 14.51
C LYS A 278 2.41 -21.59 13.35
N GLU A 279 1.50 -21.59 12.38
CA GLU A 279 1.50 -22.50 11.24
C GLU A 279 2.29 -21.96 10.03
N HIS A 280 2.71 -20.70 10.03
CA HIS A 280 3.45 -20.08 8.92
C HIS A 280 4.71 -20.86 8.52
N ALA A 281 5.37 -21.53 9.48
CA ALA A 281 6.58 -22.32 9.24
C ALA A 281 6.32 -23.71 8.63
N LEU A 282 5.06 -24.16 8.60
CA LEU A 282 4.69 -25.45 8.01
C LEU A 282 4.60 -25.35 6.48
N PRO A 283 4.80 -26.46 5.75
CA PRO A 283 4.55 -26.49 4.31
C PRO A 283 3.06 -26.28 4.01
N ALA A 284 2.75 -25.60 2.91
CA ALA A 284 1.39 -25.51 2.39
C ALA A 284 1.03 -26.83 1.68
N GLN A 285 0.53 -27.79 2.46
CA GLN A 285 0.15 -29.12 2.02
C GLN A 285 -1.30 -29.39 2.37
N THR A 286 -2.09 -29.85 1.42
CA THR A 286 -3.49 -30.27 1.58
C THR A 286 -3.61 -31.53 2.45
N PHE A 287 -4.82 -31.85 2.92
CA PHE A 287 -5.07 -33.05 3.73
C PHE A 287 -4.72 -34.37 3.02
N ASP A 288 -4.89 -34.40 1.70
CA ASP A 288 -4.57 -35.53 0.81
C ASP A 288 -3.13 -35.52 0.30
N GLY A 289 -2.30 -34.57 0.75
CA GLY A 289 -0.85 -34.60 0.61
C GLY A 289 -0.28 -33.79 -0.56
N GLU A 290 -1.10 -33.10 -1.33
CA GLU A 290 -0.64 -32.22 -2.42
C GLU A 290 0.06 -30.99 -1.85
N THR A 291 1.25 -30.68 -2.36
CA THR A 291 2.05 -29.52 -1.91
C THR A 291 1.91 -28.35 -2.88
N VAL A 292 1.61 -27.17 -2.34
CA VAL A 292 1.54 -25.91 -3.08
C VAL A 292 2.63 -24.98 -2.56
N HIS A 293 3.50 -24.49 -3.43
CA HIS A 293 4.57 -23.57 -3.05
C HIS A 293 4.05 -22.14 -2.95
N LEU A 294 4.17 -21.52 -1.77
CA LEU A 294 3.80 -20.13 -1.55
C LEU A 294 5.06 -19.26 -1.52
N ARG A 295 5.15 -18.33 -2.47
CA ARG A 295 6.29 -17.43 -2.63
C ARG A 295 5.87 -15.98 -2.39
N ALA A 296 6.87 -15.13 -2.17
CA ALA A 296 6.65 -13.70 -2.02
C ALA A 296 6.79 -12.94 -3.35
N ASN A 297 5.93 -11.96 -3.55
CA ASN A 297 6.12 -10.84 -4.45
C ASN A 297 6.90 -9.76 -3.71
N LEU A 298 8.01 -9.30 -4.27
CA LEU A 298 8.86 -8.27 -3.69
C LEU A 298 9.14 -7.19 -4.72
N ALA A 299 9.34 -5.97 -4.24
CA ALA A 299 9.80 -4.83 -5.00
C ALA A 299 11.07 -4.21 -4.40
N LEU A 300 11.28 -4.39 -3.09
CA LEU A 300 12.35 -3.80 -2.31
C LEU A 300 13.01 -4.86 -1.40
N ASP A 301 14.27 -4.63 -1.03
CA ASP A 301 15.05 -5.56 -0.20
C ASP A 301 14.57 -5.55 1.28
N GLU A 302 13.95 -4.46 1.71
CA GLU A 302 13.37 -4.27 3.04
C GLU A 302 12.21 -5.22 3.33
N GLU A 303 11.50 -5.68 2.28
CA GLU A 303 10.35 -6.57 2.39
C GLU A 303 10.73 -8.04 2.67
N ILE A 304 12.00 -8.39 2.50
CA ILE A 304 12.50 -9.77 2.60
C ILE A 304 12.24 -10.37 3.98
N ASP A 305 12.50 -9.61 5.05
CA ASP A 305 12.38 -10.14 6.40
C ASP A 305 10.89 -10.41 6.72
N ALA A 306 9.98 -9.50 6.37
CA ALA A 306 8.55 -9.70 6.53
C ALA A 306 8.04 -10.92 5.75
N ALA A 307 8.50 -11.10 4.50
CA ALA A 307 8.14 -12.26 3.68
C ALA A 307 8.62 -13.59 4.28
N ARG A 308 9.84 -13.64 4.83
CA ARG A 308 10.36 -14.84 5.50
C ARG A 308 9.60 -15.14 6.79
N HIS A 309 9.29 -14.13 7.61
CA HIS A 309 8.47 -14.29 8.82
C HIS A 309 7.04 -14.74 8.49
N SER A 310 6.55 -14.46 7.28
CA SER A 310 5.24 -14.92 6.82
C SER A 310 5.27 -16.34 6.24
N GLY A 311 6.45 -16.98 6.20
CA GLY A 311 6.59 -18.38 5.76
C GLY A 311 6.69 -18.58 4.25
N ALA A 312 7.16 -17.57 3.51
CA ALA A 312 7.43 -17.66 2.08
C ALA A 312 8.56 -18.65 1.76
N GLU A 313 8.36 -19.45 0.71
CA GLU A 313 9.31 -20.46 0.21
C GLU A 313 10.12 -19.93 -0.98
N GLY A 314 10.59 -18.67 -0.91
CA GLY A 314 11.32 -17.99 -1.98
C GLY A 314 10.56 -16.80 -2.56
N VAL A 315 11.04 -16.32 -3.71
CA VAL A 315 10.49 -15.14 -4.40
C VAL A 315 9.94 -15.57 -5.75
N GLY A 316 8.63 -15.43 -5.95
CA GLY A 316 7.96 -15.81 -7.20
C GLY A 316 7.82 -14.64 -8.16
N LEU A 317 8.02 -13.40 -7.68
CA LEU A 317 8.16 -12.20 -8.49
C LEU A 317 8.98 -11.15 -7.74
N TYR A 318 10.16 -10.84 -8.25
CA TYR A 318 10.90 -9.64 -7.87
C TYR A 318 10.73 -8.59 -8.98
N ARG A 319 10.10 -7.46 -8.64
CA ARG A 319 9.89 -6.31 -9.52
C ARG A 319 11.16 -5.48 -9.57
N THR A 320 11.67 -5.21 -10.78
CA THR A 320 12.94 -4.48 -10.97
C THR A 320 12.74 -2.99 -11.24
N GLU A 321 11.50 -2.53 -11.39
CA GLU A 321 11.15 -1.18 -11.80
C GLU A 321 11.61 -0.10 -10.82
N PHE A 322 11.58 -0.36 -9.51
CA PHE A 322 12.08 0.57 -8.49
C PHE A 322 13.57 0.89 -8.68
N MET A 323 14.33 -0.03 -9.29
CA MET A 323 15.72 0.23 -9.65
C MET A 323 15.84 1.27 -10.77
N PHE A 324 14.78 1.64 -11.48
CA PHE A 324 14.80 2.62 -12.57
C PHE A 324 14.14 3.95 -12.22
N MET A 325 13.34 3.97 -11.15
CA MET A 325 12.61 5.15 -10.72
C MET A 325 13.54 6.16 -10.04
N ASN A 326 13.15 7.44 -10.11
CA ASN A 326 13.78 8.57 -9.39
C ASN A 326 15.29 8.72 -9.61
N ARG A 327 15.78 8.42 -10.82
CA ARG A 327 17.20 8.55 -11.18
C ARG A 327 17.41 9.07 -12.60
N GLU A 328 18.54 9.77 -12.78
CA GLU A 328 18.93 10.38 -14.06
C GLU A 328 19.50 9.37 -15.05
N ASN A 329 20.12 8.30 -14.57
CA ASN A 329 20.78 7.29 -15.40
C ASN A 329 20.17 5.90 -15.16
N ALA A 330 20.14 5.08 -16.21
CA ALA A 330 19.78 3.67 -16.08
C ALA A 330 20.81 2.94 -15.20
N PRO A 331 20.39 1.93 -14.41
CA PRO A 331 21.28 1.13 -13.58
C PRO A 331 22.31 0.39 -14.44
N SER A 332 23.53 0.38 -13.93
CA SER A 332 24.63 -0.36 -14.51
C SER A 332 24.49 -1.87 -14.29
N GLU A 333 25.22 -2.65 -15.08
CA GLU A 333 25.36 -4.10 -14.88
C GLU A 333 25.81 -4.45 -13.46
N GLU A 334 26.71 -3.66 -12.89
CA GLU A 334 27.26 -3.89 -11.55
C GLU A 334 26.21 -3.65 -10.45
N GLU A 335 25.30 -2.69 -10.64
CA GLU A 335 24.17 -2.48 -9.73
C GLU A 335 23.19 -3.65 -9.78
N HIS A 336 22.82 -4.11 -10.99
CA HIS A 336 21.99 -5.30 -11.17
C HIS A 336 22.61 -6.54 -10.53
N TYR A 337 23.92 -6.75 -10.73
CA TYR A 337 24.66 -7.84 -10.10
C TYR A 337 24.61 -7.77 -8.57
N ARG A 338 24.89 -6.61 -7.97
CA ARG A 338 24.94 -6.45 -6.51
C ARG A 338 23.59 -6.67 -5.86
N SER A 339 22.54 -6.07 -6.41
CA SER A 339 21.16 -6.24 -5.90
C SER A 339 20.72 -7.70 -6.01
N ALA A 340 20.83 -8.31 -7.19
CA ALA A 340 20.44 -9.71 -7.36
C ALA A 340 21.27 -10.68 -6.51
N LYS A 341 22.58 -10.43 -6.34
CA LYS A 341 23.43 -11.23 -5.45
C LYS A 341 22.96 -11.13 -3.99
N ALA A 342 22.70 -9.93 -3.49
CA ALA A 342 22.24 -9.73 -2.12
C ALA A 342 20.91 -10.44 -1.87
N LEU A 343 19.98 -10.32 -2.83
CA LEU A 343 18.69 -11.01 -2.80
C LEU A 343 18.85 -12.54 -2.74
N LEU A 344 19.64 -13.13 -3.65
CA LEU A 344 19.88 -14.58 -3.69
C LEU A 344 20.50 -15.12 -2.39
N GLN A 345 21.48 -14.41 -1.82
CA GLN A 345 22.14 -14.83 -0.59
C GLN A 345 21.19 -14.81 0.61
N ARG A 346 20.24 -13.87 0.67
CA ARG A 346 19.23 -13.78 1.74
C ARG A 346 18.13 -14.83 1.62
N TRP A 347 17.87 -15.34 0.42
CA TRP A 347 16.80 -16.31 0.14
C TRP A 347 17.26 -17.77 0.05
N ALA A 348 18.57 -18.03 0.06
CA ALA A 348 19.09 -19.39 0.04
C ALA A 348 18.43 -20.27 1.14
N PRO A 349 18.01 -21.51 0.81
CA PRO A 349 18.20 -22.22 -0.46
C PRO A 349 17.07 -22.03 -1.51
N TYR A 350 16.09 -21.17 -1.26
CA TYR A 350 14.91 -21.04 -2.12
C TYR A 350 15.18 -20.24 -3.40
N PRO A 351 14.48 -20.54 -4.52
CA PRO A 351 14.67 -19.82 -5.76
C PRO A 351 14.09 -18.41 -5.70
N VAL A 352 14.73 -17.53 -6.47
CA VAL A 352 14.35 -16.13 -6.64
C VAL A 352 14.08 -15.87 -8.11
N ARG A 353 12.83 -15.54 -8.42
CA ARG A 353 12.39 -15.18 -9.77
C ARG A 353 12.41 -13.68 -9.97
N ILE A 354 13.32 -13.20 -10.81
CA ILE A 354 13.48 -11.78 -11.15
C ILE A 354 12.83 -11.51 -12.49
N ARG A 355 11.88 -10.58 -12.50
CA ARG A 355 11.26 -10.07 -13.73
C ARG A 355 12.16 -9.03 -14.35
N THR A 356 12.46 -9.16 -15.63
CA THR A 356 13.17 -8.12 -16.37
C THR A 356 12.30 -6.87 -16.49
N PHE A 357 12.85 -5.78 -17.03
CA PHE A 357 12.17 -4.50 -17.20
C PHE A 357 10.68 -4.62 -17.57
N ASP A 358 9.81 -4.13 -16.69
CA ASP A 358 8.39 -3.88 -16.96
C ASP A 358 8.10 -2.39 -16.77
N LEU A 359 8.69 -1.57 -17.64
CA LEU A 359 8.57 -0.11 -17.66
C LEU A 359 7.82 0.33 -18.91
N GLY A 360 7.05 1.41 -18.84
CA GLY A 360 6.31 1.99 -19.96
C GLY A 360 6.21 3.51 -19.83
N SER A 361 5.44 4.13 -20.73
CA SER A 361 5.19 5.58 -20.71
C SER A 361 4.39 6.05 -19.47
N ASP A 362 3.70 5.12 -18.82
CA ASP A 362 3.02 5.25 -17.51
C ASP A 362 4.01 5.35 -16.33
N LYS A 363 5.15 4.64 -16.42
CA LYS A 363 6.16 4.55 -15.36
C LYS A 363 7.31 5.51 -15.66
N GLN A 364 7.25 6.70 -15.05
CA GLN A 364 8.20 7.80 -15.30
C GLN A 364 9.66 7.39 -15.01
N CYS A 365 10.40 7.07 -16.06
CA CYS A 365 11.84 6.85 -16.02
C CYS A 365 12.53 7.83 -16.99
N PRO A 366 13.03 8.98 -16.50
CA PRO A 366 13.61 10.01 -17.37
C PRO A 366 14.73 9.49 -18.27
N SER A 367 15.53 8.55 -17.77
CA SER A 367 16.67 7.96 -18.48
C SER A 367 16.28 7.04 -19.64
N LEU A 368 15.11 6.42 -19.57
CA LEU A 368 14.60 5.49 -20.60
C LEU A 368 13.50 6.11 -21.47
N SER A 369 12.96 7.26 -21.06
CA SER A 369 11.90 7.97 -21.76
C SER A 369 12.25 8.21 -23.24
N THR A 370 11.27 7.96 -24.10
CA THR A 370 11.34 8.31 -25.53
C THR A 370 10.93 9.75 -25.78
N GLY A 371 10.40 10.46 -24.78
CA GLY A 371 9.83 11.80 -24.91
C GLY A 371 8.46 11.84 -25.59
N GLU A 372 7.93 10.69 -26.00
CA GLU A 372 6.63 10.57 -26.67
C GLU A 372 5.56 10.18 -25.65
N VAL A 373 4.50 10.98 -25.56
CA VAL A 373 3.29 10.61 -24.81
C VAL A 373 2.44 9.72 -25.70
N GLU A 374 2.32 8.45 -25.33
CA GLU A 374 1.48 7.50 -26.05
C GLU A 374 0.02 7.67 -25.65
N ALA A 375 -0.90 7.53 -26.61
CA ALA A 375 -2.33 7.62 -26.34
C ALA A 375 -2.84 6.46 -25.45
N ASN A 376 -2.21 5.28 -25.54
CA ASN A 376 -2.56 4.10 -24.75
C ASN A 376 -1.28 3.45 -24.20
N PRO A 377 -0.70 3.99 -23.11
CA PRO A 377 0.55 3.48 -22.51
C PRO A 377 0.52 1.97 -22.25
N ALA A 378 -0.60 1.46 -21.73
CA ALA A 378 -0.77 0.04 -21.43
C ALA A 378 -0.65 -0.86 -22.68
N MET A 379 -1.01 -0.37 -23.87
CA MET A 379 -0.93 -1.16 -25.12
C MET A 379 0.30 -0.81 -25.98
N GLY A 380 1.15 0.10 -25.53
CA GLY A 380 2.22 0.68 -26.34
C GLY A 380 3.61 0.10 -26.09
N LEU A 381 4.62 0.96 -26.14
CA LEU A 381 6.03 0.59 -25.99
C LEU A 381 6.40 0.46 -24.51
N ARG A 382 6.11 -0.72 -23.96
CA ARG A 382 6.49 -1.06 -22.58
C ARG A 382 7.14 -2.43 -22.46
N SER A 383 7.69 -2.69 -21.29
CA SER A 383 8.18 -3.98 -20.83
C SER A 383 9.20 -4.60 -21.80
N MET A 384 8.98 -5.82 -22.29
CA MET A 384 9.88 -6.48 -23.23
C MET A 384 10.08 -5.70 -24.53
N ARG A 385 9.06 -5.00 -25.03
CA ARG A 385 9.17 -4.19 -26.26
C ARG A 385 10.11 -3.01 -26.06
N LEU A 386 9.99 -2.34 -24.92
CA LEU A 386 10.92 -1.29 -24.52
C LEU A 386 12.33 -1.85 -24.30
N ALA A 387 12.46 -3.00 -23.64
CA ALA A 387 13.75 -3.66 -23.40
C ALA A 387 14.47 -4.05 -24.71
N LEU A 388 13.73 -4.52 -25.72
CA LEU A 388 14.29 -4.80 -27.04
C LEU A 388 14.72 -3.54 -27.78
N ARG A 389 14.00 -2.42 -27.61
CA ARG A 389 14.38 -1.11 -28.17
C ARG A 389 15.59 -0.50 -27.44
N ARG A 390 15.65 -0.63 -26.11
CA ARG A 390 16.72 -0.18 -25.20
C ARG A 390 17.69 -1.33 -24.91
N ARG A 391 18.31 -1.80 -26.00
CA ARG A 391 19.01 -3.09 -26.04
C ARG A 391 20.21 -3.14 -25.10
N GLU A 392 20.96 -2.05 -24.95
CA GLU A 392 22.16 -2.03 -24.11
C GLU A 392 21.82 -2.14 -22.62
N GLU A 393 20.79 -1.41 -22.18
CA GLU A 393 20.28 -1.47 -20.83
C GLU A 393 19.74 -2.87 -20.53
N PHE A 394 19.00 -3.45 -21.49
CA PHE A 394 18.52 -4.82 -21.36
C PHE A 394 19.66 -5.84 -21.20
N LEU A 395 20.70 -5.74 -22.03
CA LEU A 395 21.88 -6.59 -21.91
C LEU A 395 22.62 -6.36 -20.58
N ALA A 396 22.72 -5.12 -20.09
CA ALA A 396 23.34 -4.82 -18.81
C ALA A 396 22.63 -5.50 -17.63
N GLN A 397 21.29 -5.48 -17.62
CA GLN A 397 20.53 -6.25 -16.63
C GLN A 397 20.79 -7.75 -16.75
N LEU A 398 20.67 -8.32 -17.96
CA LEU A 398 20.87 -9.76 -18.17
C LEU A 398 22.27 -10.22 -17.76
N ARG A 399 23.31 -9.44 -18.08
CA ARG A 399 24.69 -9.74 -17.64
C ARG A 399 24.82 -9.69 -16.12
N GLY A 400 24.24 -8.69 -15.48
CA GLY A 400 24.22 -8.56 -14.02
C GLY A 400 23.54 -9.77 -13.35
N LEU A 401 22.40 -10.21 -13.87
CA LEU A 401 21.65 -11.37 -13.38
C LEU A 401 22.42 -12.69 -13.60
N LEU A 402 23.02 -12.88 -14.77
CA LEU A 402 23.85 -14.06 -15.09
C LEU A 402 25.07 -14.20 -14.17
N ARG A 403 25.70 -13.07 -13.83
CA ARG A 403 26.78 -13.01 -12.83
C ARG A 403 26.26 -13.31 -11.43
N ALA A 404 25.09 -12.80 -11.07
CA ALA A 404 24.49 -12.98 -9.75
C ALA A 404 24.07 -14.42 -9.50
N ALA A 405 23.62 -15.14 -10.53
CA ALA A 405 23.18 -16.54 -10.46
C ALA A 405 24.24 -17.54 -9.95
N LEU A 406 25.52 -17.14 -9.85
CA LEU A 406 26.54 -17.94 -9.15
C LEU A 406 26.32 -18.02 -7.62
N HIS A 407 25.51 -17.12 -7.06
CA HIS A 407 25.32 -16.97 -5.61
C HIS A 407 24.01 -17.59 -5.10
N GLY A 408 23.21 -18.20 -5.96
CA GLY A 408 21.96 -18.87 -5.58
C GLY A 408 21.06 -19.21 -6.77
N PRO A 409 19.95 -19.92 -6.51
CA PRO A 409 19.00 -20.33 -7.56
C PRO A 409 18.21 -19.14 -8.10
N LEU A 410 18.69 -18.57 -9.20
CA LEU A 410 18.06 -17.45 -9.90
C LEU A 410 17.21 -17.95 -11.08
N GLN A 411 16.03 -17.35 -11.24
CA GLN A 411 15.16 -17.53 -12.41
C GLN A 411 14.91 -16.16 -13.05
N ILE A 412 15.02 -16.06 -14.38
CA ILE A 412 14.72 -14.82 -15.12
C ILE A 412 13.35 -14.96 -15.79
N MET A 413 12.51 -13.94 -15.66
CA MET A 413 11.18 -13.93 -16.26
C MET A 413 11.01 -12.73 -17.20
N LEU A 414 10.59 -13.01 -18.44
CA LEU A 414 10.33 -11.98 -19.46
C LEU A 414 8.85 -11.54 -19.41
N PRO A 415 8.54 -10.24 -19.16
CA PRO A 415 7.18 -9.71 -19.15
C PRO A 415 6.64 -9.44 -20.56
N LEU A 416 5.33 -9.26 -20.69
CA LEU A 416 4.62 -8.74 -21.87
C LEU A 416 4.96 -9.44 -23.20
N VAL A 417 5.27 -10.73 -23.14
CA VAL A 417 5.47 -11.53 -24.35
C VAL A 417 4.10 -11.85 -24.91
N SER A 418 3.87 -11.50 -26.18
CA SER A 418 2.62 -11.76 -26.89
C SER A 418 2.71 -12.92 -27.88
N GLY A 419 3.92 -13.33 -28.27
CA GLY A 419 4.18 -14.34 -29.30
C GLY A 419 5.57 -14.98 -29.22
N LEU A 420 5.81 -15.97 -30.09
CA LEU A 420 7.09 -16.70 -30.14
C LEU A 420 8.24 -15.81 -30.61
N GLU A 421 7.97 -14.83 -31.47
CA GLU A 421 8.96 -13.93 -32.05
C GLU A 421 9.58 -13.03 -30.97
N GLU A 422 8.77 -12.46 -30.08
CA GLU A 422 9.25 -11.67 -28.94
C GLU A 422 10.02 -12.54 -27.94
N LEU A 423 9.54 -13.76 -27.68
CA LEU A 423 10.25 -14.73 -26.85
C LEU A 423 11.63 -15.09 -27.45
N ALA A 424 11.69 -15.33 -28.76
CA ALA A 424 12.91 -15.65 -29.47
C ALA A 424 13.92 -14.49 -29.41
N ALA A 425 13.45 -13.25 -29.61
CA ALA A 425 14.28 -12.05 -29.48
C ALA A 425 14.83 -11.87 -28.05
N GLY A 426 14.01 -12.15 -27.03
CA GLY A 426 14.47 -12.15 -25.63
C GLY A 426 15.47 -13.26 -25.31
N ARG A 427 15.29 -14.44 -25.90
CA ARG A 427 16.24 -15.56 -25.77
C ARG A 427 17.57 -15.25 -26.47
N GLU A 428 17.52 -14.59 -27.62
CA GLU A 428 18.70 -14.09 -28.33
C GLU A 428 19.47 -13.09 -27.47
N ALA A 429 18.79 -12.13 -26.86
CA ALA A 429 19.37 -11.18 -25.92
C ALA A 429 20.06 -11.84 -24.73
N PHE A 430 19.41 -12.85 -24.14
CA PHE A 430 20.00 -13.63 -23.05
C PHE A 430 21.28 -14.37 -23.50
N ASN A 431 21.25 -15.00 -24.68
CA ASN A 431 22.41 -15.71 -25.22
C ASN A 431 23.56 -14.76 -25.57
N GLU A 432 23.25 -13.58 -26.10
CA GLU A 432 24.22 -12.53 -26.39
C GLU A 432 24.89 -12.01 -25.11
N ALA A 433 24.11 -11.68 -24.07
CA ALA A 433 24.63 -11.26 -22.77
C ALA A 433 25.60 -12.31 -22.20
N ARG A 434 25.24 -13.60 -22.30
CA ARG A 434 26.12 -14.70 -21.89
C ARG A 434 27.41 -14.74 -22.72
N ALA A 435 27.32 -14.63 -24.05
CA ALA A 435 28.49 -14.62 -24.92
C ALA A 435 29.45 -13.46 -24.59
N GLN A 436 28.91 -12.26 -24.34
CA GLN A 436 29.70 -11.10 -23.93
C GLN A 436 30.47 -11.36 -22.62
N LEU A 437 29.85 -12.01 -21.63
CA LEU A 437 30.53 -12.36 -20.38
C LEU A 437 31.63 -13.42 -20.58
N VAL A 438 31.42 -14.38 -21.50
CA VAL A 438 32.46 -15.34 -21.90
C VAL A 438 33.65 -14.62 -22.52
N ASP A 439 33.41 -13.75 -23.49
CA ASP A 439 34.46 -13.01 -24.21
C ASP A 439 35.25 -12.08 -23.27
N GLN A 440 34.59 -11.51 -22.27
CA GLN A 440 35.21 -10.66 -21.24
C GLN A 440 35.90 -11.47 -20.12
N GLY A 441 35.79 -12.80 -20.12
CA GLY A 441 36.33 -13.65 -19.06
C GLY A 441 35.67 -13.43 -17.69
N MET A 442 34.44 -12.94 -17.66
CA MET A 442 33.72 -12.65 -16.41
C MET A 442 33.01 -13.92 -15.89
N PRO A 443 33.17 -14.27 -14.59
CA PRO A 443 32.46 -15.40 -14.00
C PRO A 443 30.93 -15.23 -14.07
N HIS A 444 30.24 -16.26 -14.55
CA HIS A 444 28.78 -16.30 -14.66
C HIS A 444 28.25 -17.74 -14.58
N ALA A 445 26.97 -17.90 -14.28
CA ALA A 445 26.34 -19.21 -14.20
C ALA A 445 26.20 -19.86 -15.60
N ALA A 446 26.51 -21.15 -15.69
CA ALA A 446 26.38 -21.91 -16.93
C ALA A 446 24.92 -22.15 -17.34
N HIS A 447 24.03 -22.26 -16.36
CA HIS A 447 22.60 -22.46 -16.55
C HIS A 447 21.82 -21.54 -15.62
N VAL A 448 20.83 -20.86 -16.17
CA VAL A 448 19.85 -20.03 -15.48
C VAL A 448 18.52 -20.30 -16.16
N SER A 449 17.50 -20.66 -15.38
CA SER A 449 16.17 -20.92 -15.92
C SER A 449 15.54 -19.61 -16.40
N VAL A 450 14.94 -19.65 -17.57
CA VAL A 450 14.25 -18.49 -18.15
C VAL A 450 12.83 -18.83 -18.53
N GLY A 451 11.90 -18.13 -17.90
CA GLY A 451 10.47 -18.24 -18.12
C GLY A 451 9.86 -17.00 -18.76
N VAL A 452 8.54 -17.06 -18.92
CA VAL A 452 7.73 -15.99 -19.49
C VAL A 452 6.55 -15.67 -18.57
N MET A 453 6.20 -14.40 -18.50
CA MET A 453 4.95 -13.98 -17.88
C MET A 453 3.80 -14.13 -18.88
N ILE A 454 2.78 -14.91 -18.52
CA ILE A 454 1.54 -15.07 -19.28
C ILE A 454 0.55 -14.01 -18.77
N GLU A 455 0.66 -12.83 -19.36
CA GLU A 455 -0.18 -11.67 -19.02
C GLU A 455 -0.86 -11.05 -20.25
N VAL A 456 -0.55 -11.53 -21.45
CA VAL A 456 -1.21 -11.13 -22.70
C VAL A 456 -2.15 -12.24 -23.16
N PRO A 457 -3.40 -11.95 -23.58
CA PRO A 457 -4.36 -12.97 -24.00
C PRO A 457 -3.83 -13.88 -25.11
N SER A 458 -3.08 -13.31 -26.06
CA SER A 458 -2.45 -14.09 -27.14
C SER A 458 -1.48 -15.14 -26.58
N ALA A 459 -0.68 -14.80 -25.57
CA ALA A 459 0.25 -15.72 -24.93
C ALA A 459 -0.45 -16.87 -24.20
N ALA A 460 -1.59 -16.59 -23.55
CA ALA A 460 -2.40 -17.64 -22.92
C ALA A 460 -3.00 -18.61 -23.96
N VAL A 461 -3.47 -18.09 -25.10
CA VAL A 461 -4.03 -18.90 -26.20
C VAL A 461 -2.97 -19.81 -26.82
N ILE A 462 -1.72 -19.35 -26.94
CA ILE A 462 -0.60 -20.13 -27.50
C ILE A 462 0.36 -20.69 -26.44
N ALA A 463 -0.10 -20.86 -25.20
CA ALA A 463 0.75 -21.28 -24.09
C ALA A 463 1.46 -22.62 -24.37
N ASP A 464 0.84 -23.53 -25.11
CA ASP A 464 1.43 -24.83 -25.50
C ASP A 464 2.61 -24.71 -26.48
N LEU A 465 2.67 -23.62 -27.25
CA LEU A 465 3.80 -23.30 -28.11
C LEU A 465 4.92 -22.66 -27.30
N LEU A 466 4.59 -21.70 -26.43
CA LEU A 466 5.55 -21.02 -25.57
C LEU A 466 6.23 -22.00 -24.60
N ALA A 467 5.47 -22.92 -24.01
CA ALA A 467 5.95 -23.92 -23.05
C ALA A 467 7.10 -24.80 -23.56
N ARG A 468 7.27 -24.94 -24.89
CA ARG A 468 8.37 -25.72 -25.49
C ARG A 468 9.71 -24.99 -25.49
N HIS A 469 9.71 -23.70 -25.19
CA HIS A 469 10.85 -22.79 -25.33
C HIS A 469 11.24 -22.08 -24.02
N VAL A 470 10.56 -22.39 -22.91
CA VAL A 470 10.76 -21.79 -21.59
C VAL A 470 10.85 -22.87 -20.51
N ASP A 471 11.52 -22.54 -19.41
CA ASP A 471 11.68 -23.47 -18.29
C ASP A 471 10.50 -23.41 -17.29
N PHE A 472 9.71 -22.35 -17.34
CA PHE A 472 8.51 -22.14 -16.51
C PHE A 472 7.62 -21.04 -17.10
N MET A 473 6.37 -20.95 -16.64
CA MET A 473 5.46 -19.85 -16.94
C MET A 473 4.91 -19.25 -15.64
N SER A 474 4.65 -17.94 -15.62
CA SER A 474 3.97 -17.30 -14.51
C SER A 474 2.83 -16.43 -15.00
N ILE A 475 1.63 -16.62 -14.50
CA ILE A 475 0.45 -15.85 -14.89
C ILE A 475 0.48 -14.51 -14.16
N GLY A 476 0.43 -13.42 -14.93
CA GLY A 476 0.21 -12.06 -14.42
C GLY A 476 -1.27 -11.72 -14.54
N SER A 477 -2.09 -12.11 -13.55
CA SER A 477 -3.56 -11.99 -13.64
C SER A 477 -4.02 -10.54 -13.86
N ASN A 478 -3.33 -9.59 -13.23
CA ASN A 478 -3.62 -8.17 -13.29
C ASN A 478 -3.70 -7.65 -14.73
N ASP A 479 -2.63 -7.86 -15.51
CA ASP A 479 -2.56 -7.40 -16.90
C ASP A 479 -3.35 -8.35 -17.83
N LEU A 480 -3.43 -9.65 -17.51
CA LEU A 480 -4.27 -10.60 -18.25
C LEU A 480 -5.75 -10.20 -18.22
N ILE A 481 -6.28 -9.81 -17.06
CA ILE A 481 -7.67 -9.35 -16.90
C ILE A 481 -7.88 -8.07 -17.70
N GLN A 482 -7.00 -7.09 -17.51
CA GLN A 482 -7.05 -5.80 -18.21
C GLN A 482 -7.09 -5.97 -19.73
N TYR A 483 -6.18 -6.76 -20.32
CA TYR A 483 -6.15 -6.94 -21.77
C TYR A 483 -7.24 -7.87 -22.31
N THR A 484 -7.69 -8.87 -21.54
CA THR A 484 -8.75 -9.78 -21.99
C THR A 484 -10.10 -9.10 -21.96
N LEU A 485 -10.38 -8.29 -20.94
CA LEU A 485 -11.64 -7.56 -20.79
C LEU A 485 -11.61 -6.18 -21.44
N ALA A 486 -10.45 -5.76 -21.96
CA ALA A 486 -10.22 -4.47 -22.61
C ALA A 486 -10.57 -3.28 -21.70
N ILE A 487 -10.08 -3.32 -20.46
CA ILE A 487 -10.29 -2.30 -19.44
C ILE A 487 -8.97 -1.77 -18.92
N ASP A 488 -8.95 -0.51 -18.51
CA ASP A 488 -7.87 0.02 -17.70
C ASP A 488 -8.29 -0.03 -16.23
N ARG A 489 -7.58 -0.79 -15.40
CA ARG A 489 -7.93 -0.93 -13.98
C ARG A 489 -7.68 0.35 -13.18
N GLU A 490 -6.89 1.28 -13.71
CA GLU A 490 -6.67 2.60 -13.11
C GLU A 490 -7.75 3.61 -13.53
N ASN A 491 -8.69 3.21 -14.39
CA ASN A 491 -9.80 4.04 -14.82
C ASN A 491 -11.08 3.69 -14.03
N ASP A 492 -11.44 4.57 -13.10
CA ASP A 492 -12.59 4.42 -12.20
C ASP A 492 -13.93 4.23 -12.95
N ASP A 493 -14.08 4.84 -14.15
CA ASP A 493 -15.32 4.75 -14.93
C ASP A 493 -15.60 3.33 -15.45
N VAL A 494 -14.57 2.49 -15.60
CA VAL A 494 -14.68 1.13 -16.14
C VAL A 494 -14.18 0.04 -15.19
N ASN A 495 -13.65 0.41 -14.03
CA ASN A 495 -13.10 -0.54 -13.06
C ASN A 495 -14.15 -1.55 -12.55
N TYR A 496 -15.45 -1.22 -12.60
CA TYR A 496 -16.53 -2.15 -12.29
C TYR A 496 -16.56 -3.42 -13.18
N LEU A 497 -15.93 -3.36 -14.37
CA LEU A 497 -15.78 -4.50 -15.28
C LEU A 497 -14.59 -5.40 -14.92
N TYR A 498 -13.73 -5.02 -13.95
CA TYR A 498 -12.61 -5.83 -13.51
C TYR A 498 -13.11 -7.08 -12.78
N GLU A 499 -12.97 -8.22 -13.45
CA GLU A 499 -13.59 -9.48 -13.02
C GLU A 499 -12.59 -10.65 -13.07
N PRO A 500 -11.95 -10.99 -11.92
CA PRO A 500 -11.01 -12.11 -11.84
C PRO A 500 -11.64 -13.48 -12.13
N LEU A 501 -12.92 -13.67 -11.82
CA LEU A 501 -13.64 -14.93 -12.05
C LEU A 501 -14.38 -14.94 -13.39
N HIS A 502 -14.03 -14.03 -14.30
CA HIS A 502 -14.64 -14.02 -15.63
C HIS A 502 -14.32 -15.33 -16.37
N PRO A 503 -15.28 -15.98 -17.04
CA PRO A 503 -15.06 -17.28 -17.68
C PRO A 503 -13.89 -17.30 -18.67
N ALA A 504 -13.64 -16.19 -19.39
CA ALA A 504 -12.47 -16.08 -20.26
C ALA A 504 -11.14 -16.14 -19.50
N ILE A 505 -11.05 -15.51 -18.33
CA ILE A 505 -9.84 -15.48 -17.49
C ILE A 505 -9.57 -16.86 -16.92
N LEU A 506 -10.60 -17.48 -16.33
CA LEU A 506 -10.52 -18.84 -15.79
C LEU A 506 -10.07 -19.87 -16.84
N ARG A 507 -10.64 -19.77 -18.06
CA ARG A 507 -10.23 -20.63 -19.18
C ARG A 507 -8.80 -20.36 -19.63
N MET A 508 -8.35 -19.11 -19.65
CA MET A 508 -6.95 -18.77 -19.99
C MET A 508 -5.96 -19.27 -18.93
N ILE A 509 -6.31 -19.18 -17.65
CA ILE A 509 -5.52 -19.78 -16.56
C ILE A 509 -5.44 -21.30 -16.77
N LYS A 510 -6.59 -21.96 -16.98
CA LYS A 510 -6.62 -23.41 -17.24
C LYS A 510 -5.79 -23.82 -18.45
N LEU A 511 -5.93 -23.13 -19.57
CA LEU A 511 -5.16 -23.40 -20.79
C LEU A 511 -3.65 -23.32 -20.52
N THR A 512 -3.23 -22.33 -19.73
CA THR A 512 -1.83 -22.15 -19.36
C THR A 512 -1.34 -23.27 -18.44
N CYS A 513 -2.12 -23.65 -17.42
CA CYS A 513 -1.82 -24.77 -16.54
C CYS A 513 -1.72 -26.09 -17.30
N ASP A 514 -2.69 -26.39 -18.16
CA ASP A 514 -2.72 -27.60 -18.99
C ASP A 514 -1.52 -27.64 -19.95
N ALA A 515 -1.14 -26.50 -20.54
CA ALA A 515 0.04 -26.38 -21.39
C ALA A 515 1.35 -26.65 -20.63
N GLY A 516 1.50 -26.09 -19.43
CA GLY A 516 2.66 -26.34 -18.57
C GLY A 516 2.76 -27.80 -18.12
N ALA A 517 1.64 -28.37 -17.67
CA ALA A 517 1.55 -29.78 -17.29
C ALA A 517 1.94 -30.72 -18.45
N LYS A 518 1.42 -30.45 -19.66
CA LYS A 518 1.75 -31.22 -20.87
C LYS A 518 3.23 -31.11 -21.26
N ALA A 519 3.86 -29.96 -21.04
CA ALA A 519 5.28 -29.73 -21.31
C ALA A 519 6.20 -30.19 -20.15
N GLY A 520 5.64 -30.49 -18.97
CA GLY A 520 6.41 -30.85 -17.78
C GLY A 520 7.14 -29.67 -17.15
N ILE A 521 6.64 -28.44 -17.33
CA ILE A 521 7.20 -27.22 -16.73
C ILE A 521 6.24 -26.63 -15.68
N PRO A 522 6.76 -26.01 -14.61
CA PRO A 522 5.90 -25.41 -13.59
C PRO A 522 5.18 -24.16 -14.12
N VAL A 523 3.96 -23.96 -13.62
CA VAL A 523 3.14 -22.77 -13.84
C VAL A 523 2.82 -22.16 -12.49
N SER A 524 3.12 -20.87 -12.35
CA SER A 524 2.79 -20.08 -11.16
C SER A 524 1.79 -18.97 -11.46
N LEU A 525 1.22 -18.33 -10.44
CA LEU A 525 0.47 -17.08 -10.56
C LEU A 525 1.06 -16.03 -9.61
N CYS A 526 1.30 -14.82 -10.11
CA CYS A 526 1.94 -13.74 -9.35
C CYS A 526 1.15 -12.41 -9.31
N GLY A 527 -0.03 -12.37 -9.92
CA GLY A 527 -0.96 -11.24 -9.78
C GLY A 527 -1.75 -11.29 -8.47
N GLU A 528 -2.53 -10.25 -8.20
CA GLU A 528 -3.27 -10.06 -6.94
C GLU A 528 -4.26 -11.19 -6.65
N MET A 529 -4.73 -11.86 -7.70
CA MET A 529 -5.61 -13.02 -7.57
C MET A 529 -4.99 -14.14 -6.71
N ALA A 530 -3.64 -14.26 -6.66
CA ALA A 530 -2.95 -15.22 -5.80
C ALA A 530 -3.04 -14.88 -4.31
N ALA A 531 -3.19 -13.58 -3.98
CA ALA A 531 -3.21 -13.08 -2.62
C ALA A 531 -4.61 -13.12 -2.00
N ASP A 532 -5.66 -13.24 -2.83
CA ASP A 532 -7.05 -13.24 -2.37
C ASP A 532 -7.46 -14.64 -1.89
N PRO A 533 -7.79 -14.80 -0.60
CA PRO A 533 -8.21 -16.08 -0.02
C PRO A 533 -9.39 -16.73 -0.76
N ARG A 534 -10.32 -15.93 -1.31
CA ARG A 534 -11.52 -16.41 -2.02
C ARG A 534 -11.18 -17.23 -3.24
N TYR A 535 -10.10 -16.90 -3.94
CA TYR A 535 -9.74 -17.55 -5.19
C TYR A 535 -8.81 -18.75 -4.99
N THR A 536 -8.30 -18.98 -3.77
CA THR A 536 -7.30 -20.03 -3.49
C THR A 536 -7.74 -21.40 -4.00
N TRP A 537 -8.97 -21.83 -3.69
CA TRP A 537 -9.50 -23.12 -4.12
C TRP A 537 -9.59 -23.23 -5.64
N VAL A 538 -10.14 -22.21 -6.29
CA VAL A 538 -10.27 -22.19 -7.75
C VAL A 538 -8.88 -22.27 -8.38
N LEU A 539 -7.93 -21.45 -7.94
CA LEU A 539 -6.58 -21.41 -8.51
C LEU A 539 -5.85 -22.75 -8.40
N VAL A 540 -5.87 -23.38 -7.21
CA VAL A 540 -5.22 -24.68 -7.00
C VAL A 540 -5.97 -25.79 -7.74
N GLY A 541 -7.31 -25.77 -7.75
CA GLY A 541 -8.14 -26.72 -8.50
C GLY A 541 -8.00 -26.60 -10.02
N LEU A 542 -7.63 -25.44 -10.55
CA LEU A 542 -7.27 -25.25 -11.95
C LEU A 542 -5.89 -25.83 -12.32
N GLY A 543 -5.11 -26.27 -11.33
CA GLY A 543 -3.82 -26.93 -11.53
C GLY A 543 -2.60 -26.10 -11.14
N LEU A 544 -2.76 -24.93 -10.50
CA LEU A 544 -1.62 -24.18 -9.96
C LEU A 544 -1.05 -24.91 -8.74
N ARG A 545 0.28 -25.01 -8.70
CA ARG A 545 1.05 -25.55 -7.56
C ARG A 545 2.08 -24.55 -7.03
N GLU A 546 2.09 -23.34 -7.58
CA GLU A 546 2.93 -22.25 -7.11
C GLU A 546 2.15 -20.93 -7.17
N LEU A 547 2.02 -20.27 -6.02
CA LEU A 547 1.34 -18.98 -5.89
C LEU A 547 2.33 -17.97 -5.31
N SER A 548 2.39 -16.78 -5.89
CA SER A 548 3.27 -15.70 -5.46
C SER A 548 2.45 -14.46 -5.12
N MET A 549 2.60 -13.96 -3.89
CA MET A 549 1.72 -12.94 -3.33
C MET A 549 2.46 -12.02 -2.35
N GLN A 550 1.80 -10.97 -1.89
CA GLN A 550 2.34 -10.10 -0.83
C GLN A 550 2.50 -10.91 0.47
N ALA A 551 3.50 -10.55 1.29
CA ALA A 551 3.88 -11.31 2.49
C ALA A 551 2.71 -11.56 3.45
N SER A 552 1.85 -10.55 3.66
CA SER A 552 0.69 -10.62 4.57
C SER A 552 -0.35 -11.67 4.17
N ALA A 553 -0.48 -12.00 2.88
CA ALA A 553 -1.48 -12.96 2.40
C ALA A 553 -1.03 -14.42 2.57
N ILE A 554 0.29 -14.67 2.61
CA ILE A 554 0.86 -16.02 2.65
C ILE A 554 0.30 -16.87 3.79
N PRO A 555 0.23 -16.38 5.05
CA PRO A 555 -0.23 -17.21 6.16
C PRO A 555 -1.70 -17.61 6.04
N VAL A 556 -2.57 -16.72 5.56
CA VAL A 556 -4.00 -16.98 5.35
C VAL A 556 -4.21 -18.00 4.25
N VAL A 557 -3.61 -17.79 3.07
CA VAL A 557 -3.69 -18.74 1.94
C VAL A 557 -3.11 -20.10 2.32
N LYS A 558 -2.00 -20.12 3.07
CA LYS A 558 -1.41 -21.35 3.61
C LYS A 558 -2.38 -22.13 4.47
N ASN A 559 -3.08 -21.46 5.39
CA ASN A 559 -4.03 -22.13 6.25
C ASN A 559 -5.23 -22.70 5.48
N ILE A 560 -5.74 -21.97 4.47
CA ILE A 560 -6.81 -22.47 3.60
C ILE A 560 -6.37 -23.74 2.89
N ILE A 561 -5.18 -23.74 2.27
CA ILE A 561 -4.64 -24.93 1.58
C ILE A 561 -4.53 -26.11 2.55
N ARG A 562 -3.97 -25.87 3.75
CA ARG A 562 -3.78 -26.89 4.78
C ARG A 562 -5.08 -27.43 5.39
N SER A 563 -6.18 -26.71 5.22
CA SER A 563 -7.50 -27.05 5.76
C SER A 563 -8.46 -27.61 4.68
N SER A 564 -7.91 -28.05 3.55
CA SER A 564 -8.65 -28.46 2.36
C SER A 564 -8.06 -29.72 1.72
N SER A 565 -8.85 -30.43 0.90
CA SER A 565 -8.33 -31.46 -0.02
C SER A 565 -8.25 -30.94 -1.44
N LEU A 566 -7.39 -31.55 -2.27
CA LEU A 566 -7.29 -31.20 -3.68
C LEU A 566 -8.59 -31.55 -4.43
N ASP A 567 -9.22 -32.69 -4.13
CA ASP A 567 -10.48 -33.12 -4.76
C ASP A 567 -11.59 -32.06 -4.63
N GLU A 568 -11.69 -31.39 -3.48
CA GLU A 568 -12.67 -30.32 -3.23
C GLU A 568 -12.39 -29.08 -4.08
N MET A 569 -11.12 -28.69 -4.17
CA MET A 569 -10.68 -27.57 -4.99
C MET A 569 -10.93 -27.82 -6.47
N GLU A 570 -10.62 -29.03 -6.96
CA GLU A 570 -10.86 -29.44 -8.35
C GLU A 570 -12.36 -29.47 -8.68
N ALA A 571 -13.20 -29.94 -7.76
CA ALA A 571 -14.65 -29.93 -7.93
C ALA A 571 -15.21 -28.51 -8.05
N LEU A 572 -14.77 -27.57 -7.19
CA LEU A 572 -15.18 -26.17 -7.29
C LEU A 572 -14.67 -25.53 -8.59
N ALA A 573 -13.41 -25.76 -8.95
CA ALA A 573 -12.84 -25.22 -10.18
C ALA A 573 -13.59 -25.71 -11.44
N ALA A 574 -14.00 -26.99 -11.47
CA ALA A 574 -14.80 -27.55 -12.55
C ALA A 574 -16.17 -26.86 -12.66
N ALA A 575 -16.89 -26.68 -11.55
CA ALA A 575 -18.18 -25.99 -11.53
C ALA A 575 -18.07 -24.51 -11.95
N VAL A 576 -17.02 -23.82 -11.49
CA VAL A 576 -16.75 -22.42 -11.83
C VAL A 576 -16.44 -22.24 -13.32
N LEU A 577 -15.74 -23.19 -13.96
CA LEU A 577 -15.46 -23.17 -15.40
C LEU A 577 -16.72 -23.34 -16.28
N GLU A 578 -17.77 -23.96 -15.76
CA GLU A 578 -19.06 -24.12 -16.44
C GLU A 578 -19.93 -22.87 -16.34
N SER A 579 -19.56 -21.89 -15.54
CA SER A 579 -20.32 -20.65 -15.37
C SER A 579 -20.32 -19.81 -16.65
N GLU A 580 -21.49 -19.25 -16.97
CA GLU A 580 -21.66 -18.36 -18.13
C GLU A 580 -21.24 -16.91 -17.84
N THR A 581 -21.25 -16.49 -16.58
CA THR A 581 -20.93 -15.13 -16.14
C THR A 581 -19.97 -15.12 -14.95
N GLY A 582 -19.23 -14.01 -14.80
CA GLY A 582 -18.37 -13.79 -13.63
C GLY A 582 -19.16 -13.74 -12.31
N ASP A 583 -20.36 -13.15 -12.32
CA ASP A 583 -21.23 -13.11 -11.14
C ASP A 583 -21.66 -14.51 -10.67
N HIS A 584 -22.05 -15.39 -11.61
CA HIS A 584 -22.42 -16.76 -11.26
C HIS A 584 -21.22 -17.52 -10.68
N ALA A 585 -20.05 -17.40 -11.32
CA ALA A 585 -18.80 -17.97 -10.80
C ALA A 585 -18.47 -17.43 -9.41
N ARG A 586 -18.60 -16.13 -9.18
CA ARG A 586 -18.36 -15.47 -7.90
C ARG A 586 -19.28 -15.99 -6.81
N ARG A 587 -20.59 -16.07 -7.05
CA ARG A 587 -21.55 -16.60 -6.07
C ARG A 587 -21.20 -18.03 -5.68
N LEU A 588 -20.91 -18.90 -6.66
CA LEU A 588 -20.49 -20.28 -6.38
C LEU A 588 -19.24 -20.34 -5.50
N VAL A 589 -18.25 -19.49 -5.77
CA VAL A 589 -17.01 -19.42 -4.97
C VAL A 589 -17.31 -18.90 -3.57
N LEU A 590 -18.05 -17.80 -3.44
CA LEU A 590 -18.37 -17.18 -2.16
C LEU A 590 -19.22 -18.10 -1.28
N ASP A 591 -20.21 -18.78 -1.84
CA ASP A 591 -21.06 -19.73 -1.11
C ASP A 591 -20.21 -20.83 -0.47
N GLN A 592 -19.32 -21.46 -1.25
CA GLN A 592 -18.46 -22.54 -0.74
C GLN A 592 -17.38 -22.05 0.23
N ILE A 593 -16.70 -20.95 -0.10
CA ILE A 593 -15.61 -20.44 0.74
C ILE A 593 -16.18 -19.85 2.04
N SER A 594 -17.35 -19.20 2.03
CA SER A 594 -17.95 -18.64 3.24
C SER A 594 -18.48 -19.74 4.17
N GLU A 595 -19.07 -20.81 3.61
CA GLU A 595 -19.54 -21.95 4.41
C GLU A 595 -18.39 -22.62 5.19
N ARG A 596 -17.20 -22.67 4.60
CA ARG A 596 -16.06 -23.40 5.17
C ARG A 596 -15.01 -22.53 5.86
N PHE A 597 -14.84 -21.31 5.39
CA PHE A 597 -13.78 -20.37 5.79
C PHE A 597 -14.32 -18.98 6.11
N GLY A 598 -15.58 -18.85 6.53
CA GLY A 598 -16.19 -17.54 6.86
C GLY A 598 -15.31 -16.66 7.77
N GLU A 599 -14.62 -17.27 8.75
CA GLU A 599 -13.65 -16.58 9.62
C GLU A 599 -12.46 -16.00 8.83
N HIS A 600 -11.97 -16.67 7.78
CA HIS A 600 -10.86 -16.18 6.96
C HIS A 600 -11.25 -14.99 6.06
N LEU A 601 -12.53 -14.92 5.66
CA LEU A 601 -13.04 -13.90 4.74
C LEU A 601 -13.36 -12.58 5.45
N GLN A 602 -13.93 -12.64 6.65
CA GLN A 602 -14.24 -11.46 7.45
C GLN A 602 -13.01 -10.60 7.74
N HIS A 603 -11.86 -11.27 7.90
CA HIS A 603 -10.62 -10.66 8.36
C HIS A 603 -9.68 -10.17 7.25
N THR A 604 -10.11 -10.24 5.99
CA THR A 604 -9.37 -9.65 4.87
C THR A 604 -9.96 -8.27 4.58
N ALA A 605 -9.19 -7.21 4.85
CA ALA A 605 -9.63 -5.81 4.76
C ALA A 605 -10.44 -5.53 3.47
N GLY A 606 -11.70 -5.13 3.64
CA GLY A 606 -12.56 -4.62 2.56
C GLY A 606 -13.49 -5.62 1.84
N LEU A 607 -13.69 -6.84 2.35
CA LEU A 607 -14.39 -7.91 1.60
C LEU A 607 -15.63 -8.46 2.30
N SER A 608 -16.58 -7.59 2.68
CA SER A 608 -17.96 -8.02 2.93
C SER A 608 -18.58 -8.47 1.60
N PRO A 609 -19.22 -9.66 1.53
CA PRO A 609 -19.95 -10.11 0.34
C PRO A 609 -21.01 -9.08 -0.14
N ASP A 610 -21.61 -8.35 0.79
CA ASP A 610 -22.72 -7.43 0.52
C ASP A 610 -22.26 -6.06 -0.02
N ASP A 611 -21.06 -5.59 0.37
CA ASP A 611 -20.55 -4.26 -0.02
C ASP A 611 -20.10 -4.22 -1.50
N ASP A 612 -19.49 -5.31 -1.98
CA ASP A 612 -18.97 -5.44 -3.35
C ASP A 612 -20.11 -5.64 -4.37
N GLU A 613 -21.20 -6.35 -3.98
CA GLU A 613 -22.40 -6.55 -4.81
C GLU A 613 -23.23 -5.25 -4.93
N GLN A 614 -23.42 -4.49 -3.84
CA GLN A 614 -24.14 -3.22 -3.88
C GLN A 614 -23.39 -2.12 -4.66
N ALA A 615 -22.06 -2.04 -4.51
CA ALA A 615 -21.23 -1.08 -5.24
C ALA A 615 -21.30 -1.31 -6.76
N ARG A 616 -21.25 -2.58 -7.21
CA ARG A 616 -21.30 -2.93 -8.64
C ARG A 616 -22.69 -2.79 -9.25
N ILE A 617 -23.75 -3.21 -8.57
CA ILE A 617 -25.14 -3.04 -9.05
C ILE A 617 -25.45 -1.54 -9.20
N SER A 618 -24.99 -0.71 -8.26
CA SER A 618 -25.12 0.75 -8.33
C SER A 618 -24.34 1.34 -9.52
N ALA A 619 -23.11 0.88 -9.78
CA ALA A 619 -22.28 1.35 -10.88
C ALA A 619 -22.84 0.97 -12.26
N VAL A 620 -23.27 -0.29 -12.44
CA VAL A 620 -23.92 -0.75 -13.68
C VAL A 620 -25.25 -0.01 -13.89
N GLY A 621 -26.03 0.20 -12.83
CA GLY A 621 -27.30 0.94 -12.89
C GLY A 621 -27.12 2.42 -13.27
N ARG A 622 -26.08 3.09 -12.76
CA ARG A 622 -25.77 4.50 -13.09
C ARG A 622 -25.24 4.65 -14.51
N SER A 623 -24.29 3.80 -14.93
CA SER A 623 -23.66 3.89 -16.25
C SER A 623 -24.66 3.67 -17.40
N PHE A 624 -25.64 2.78 -17.23
CA PHE A 624 -26.69 2.56 -18.23
C PHE A 624 -27.87 3.53 -18.14
N ALA A 625 -28.03 4.26 -17.03
CA ALA A 625 -29.08 5.27 -16.90
C ALA A 625 -28.65 6.66 -17.39
N GLU A 626 -27.34 6.92 -17.46
CA GLU A 626 -26.76 8.19 -17.92
C GLU A 626 -26.36 8.18 -19.42
N ALA A 627 -26.45 7.03 -20.11
CA ALA A 627 -26.29 6.88 -21.57
C ALA A 627 -27.65 6.80 -22.28
#